data_AF-F9WBN5-F1
#
_entry.id   AF-F9WBN5-F1
#
_cell.length_a   1.000
_cell.length_b   1.000
_cell.length_c   1.000
_cell.angle_alpha   90.00
_cell.angle_beta   90.00
_cell.angle_gamma   90.00
#
_symmetry.space_group_name_H-M   'P 1'
#
loop_
_entity.id
_entity.type
_entity.pdbx_description
1 polymer ?
#
loop_
_entity_poly.entity_id
_entity_poly.type
_entity_poly.pdbx_seq_one_letter_code
_entity_poly.pdbx_strand_id
1 'polypeptide(L)'
;MKRFATPLILGSSFCRNFFGKGWDNAALDTIYSCVLRKPDVNDRIRSKYASTMDPRDADVLRRLGEVSKENQTYIRIFLPPHLGDPHRLLKCYSLTAYPILDDKGGQLKVEMDGHHLEAFADPDDDYSKVVIPHIELVEFLAKSLLETMKWEATPRGAASLLESLYRGAEIPDHVFQTPAVIERLEDYKDGNKVYN
;
A
#
# COMPACT_ATOMS: atom_id res chain seq x y z
N MET A 1 -7.33 -15.99 57.46
CA MET A 1 -8.39 -15.35 56.67
C MET A 1 -7.78 -14.79 55.40
N LYS A 2 -8.16 -15.34 54.25
CA LYS A 2 -7.68 -14.97 52.91
C LYS A 2 -8.34 -13.65 52.49
N ARG A 3 -7.56 -12.61 52.16
CA ARG A 3 -8.07 -11.39 51.51
C ARG A 3 -7.99 -11.61 50.01
N PHE A 4 -9.13 -11.80 49.37
CA PHE A 4 -9.26 -11.76 47.91
C PHE A 4 -9.04 -10.32 47.46
N ALA A 5 -7.99 -10.08 46.69
CA ALA A 5 -7.85 -8.86 45.90
C ALA A 5 -8.84 -8.96 44.73
N THR A 6 -9.84 -8.08 44.74
CA THR A 6 -10.72 -7.82 43.59
C THR A 6 -9.87 -7.33 42.43
N PRO A 7 -9.94 -7.92 41.22
CA PRO A 7 -9.30 -7.30 40.07
C PRO A 7 -10.12 -6.08 39.69
N LEU A 8 -9.54 -4.89 39.87
CA LEU A 8 -9.93 -3.70 39.13
C LEU A 8 -9.71 -4.01 37.65
N ILE A 9 -10.78 -4.42 36.97
CA ILE A 9 -10.83 -4.42 35.52
C ILE A 9 -10.82 -2.94 35.12
N LEU A 10 -9.62 -2.38 35.02
CA LEU A 10 -9.37 -1.21 34.19
C LEU A 10 -9.60 -1.68 32.76
N GLY A 11 -10.86 -1.63 32.33
CA GLY A 11 -11.21 -1.66 30.92
C GLY A 11 -10.57 -0.45 30.28
N SER A 12 -9.32 -0.58 29.84
CA SER A 12 -8.76 0.33 28.86
C SER A 12 -9.73 0.31 27.69
N SER A 13 -10.41 1.42 27.45
CA SER A 13 -11.16 1.61 26.22
C SER A 13 -10.16 1.35 25.08
N PHE A 14 -10.34 0.25 24.36
CA PHE A 14 -9.64 -0.05 23.13
C PHE A 14 -10.12 0.92 22.03
N CYS A 15 -9.98 2.22 22.25
CA CYS A 15 -10.02 3.19 21.18
C CYS A 15 -8.67 3.10 20.48
N ARG A 16 -8.54 2.11 19.60
CA ARG A 16 -7.58 2.17 18.51
C ARG A 16 -7.94 3.41 17.70
N ASN A 17 -7.25 4.52 17.95
CA ASN A 17 -7.23 5.63 17.01
C ASN A 17 -6.33 5.21 15.84
N PHE A 18 -6.84 4.30 15.00
CA PHE A 18 -6.44 4.29 13.61
C PHE A 18 -6.93 5.63 13.04
N PHE A 19 -6.07 6.25 12.24
CA PHE A 19 -5.96 7.68 11.98
C PHE A 19 -7.29 8.41 11.68
N GLY A 20 -7.31 9.74 11.63
CA GLY A 20 -8.35 10.67 11.10
C GLY A 20 -9.84 10.25 11.07
N LYS A 21 -10.75 11.12 11.53
CA LYS A 21 -12.20 10.81 11.49
C LYS A 21 -12.71 10.60 10.05
N GLY A 22 -13.06 9.36 9.71
CA GLY A 22 -13.87 9.03 8.52
C GLY A 22 -13.12 8.56 7.28
N TRP A 23 -11.78 8.60 7.24
CA TRP A 23 -11.00 8.03 6.13
C TRP A 23 -10.64 6.55 6.36
N ASP A 24 -10.50 6.13 7.63
CA ASP A 24 -10.25 4.73 7.97
C ASP A 24 -11.52 3.90 7.75
N ASN A 25 -11.56 3.19 6.62
CA ASN A 25 -12.65 2.30 6.30
C ASN A 25 -12.34 0.87 6.80
N ALA A 26 -12.67 0.61 8.07
CA ALA A 26 -12.50 -0.70 8.69
C ALA A 26 -13.17 -1.86 7.91
N ALA A 27 -14.22 -1.58 7.14
CA ALA A 27 -14.86 -2.58 6.28
C ALA A 27 -13.98 -2.91 5.07
N LEU A 28 -13.35 -1.91 4.44
CA LEU A 28 -12.38 -2.12 3.36
C LEU A 28 -11.20 -2.96 3.85
N ASP A 29 -10.64 -2.63 5.01
CA ASP A 29 -9.53 -3.38 5.62
C ASP A 29 -9.89 -4.83 5.93
N THR A 30 -11.12 -5.05 6.41
CA THR A 30 -11.63 -6.40 6.72
C THR A 30 -11.78 -7.22 5.43
N ILE A 31 -12.38 -6.64 4.39
CA ILE A 31 -12.55 -7.31 3.09
C ILE A 31 -11.18 -7.61 2.48
N TYR A 32 -10.27 -6.64 2.50
CA TYR A 32 -8.93 -6.80 1.95
C TYR A 32 -8.13 -7.88 2.71
N SER A 33 -8.22 -7.91 4.03
CA SER A 33 -7.66 -8.98 4.85
C SER A 33 -8.19 -10.37 4.47
N CYS A 34 -9.47 -10.48 4.10
CA CYS A 34 -10.04 -11.72 3.58
C CYS A 34 -9.48 -12.09 2.20
N VAL A 35 -9.25 -11.10 1.32
CA VAL A 35 -8.61 -11.31 0.01
C VAL A 35 -7.19 -11.85 0.18
N LEU A 36 -6.38 -11.25 1.06
CA LEU A 36 -5.00 -11.67 1.32
C LEU A 36 -4.87 -13.08 1.93
N ARG A 37 -5.94 -13.59 2.54
CA ARG A 37 -6.01 -14.95 3.11
C ARG A 37 -6.38 -16.02 2.08
N LYS A 38 -6.83 -15.64 0.88
CA LYS A 38 -7.12 -16.62 -0.18
C LYS A 38 -5.81 -17.33 -0.59
N PRO A 39 -5.77 -18.67 -0.67
CA PRO A 39 -4.52 -19.40 -0.92
C PRO A 39 -3.82 -18.99 -2.23
N ASP A 40 -4.57 -18.84 -3.31
CA ASP A 40 -4.11 -18.42 -4.62
C ASP A 40 -3.49 -17.00 -4.61
N VAL A 41 -4.14 -16.07 -3.90
CA VAL A 41 -3.62 -14.71 -3.71
C VAL A 41 -2.31 -14.75 -2.92
N ASN A 42 -2.29 -15.51 -1.82
CA ASN A 42 -1.13 -15.61 -0.94
C ASN A 42 0.08 -16.21 -1.67
N ASP A 43 -0.12 -17.28 -2.44
CA ASP A 43 0.94 -17.94 -3.20
C ASP A 43 1.49 -17.04 -4.30
N ARG A 44 0.64 -16.25 -4.95
CA ARG A 44 1.07 -15.28 -5.96
C ARG A 44 1.87 -14.13 -5.36
N ILE A 45 1.45 -13.58 -4.21
CA ILE A 45 2.21 -12.57 -3.47
C ILE A 45 3.58 -13.13 -3.10
N ARG A 46 3.64 -14.34 -2.51
CA ARG A 46 4.90 -14.99 -2.13
C ARG A 46 5.83 -15.14 -3.32
N SER A 47 5.31 -15.63 -4.45
CA SER A 47 6.12 -15.89 -5.65
C SER A 47 6.71 -14.59 -6.22
N LYS A 48 5.89 -13.54 -6.35
CA LYS A 48 6.37 -12.26 -6.90
C LYS A 48 7.30 -11.53 -5.93
N TYR A 49 7.00 -11.58 -4.63
CA TYR A 49 7.86 -10.98 -3.61
C TYR A 49 9.22 -11.69 -3.53
N ALA A 50 9.24 -13.02 -3.54
CA ALA A 50 10.48 -13.80 -3.58
C ALA A 50 11.31 -13.51 -4.85
N SER A 51 10.68 -13.28 -5.99
CA SER A 51 11.40 -12.95 -7.24
C SER A 51 12.04 -11.56 -7.27
N THR A 52 11.63 -10.66 -6.38
CA THR A 52 12.09 -9.26 -6.34
C THR A 52 12.92 -8.94 -5.09
N MET A 53 13.16 -9.94 -4.24
CA MET A 53 13.88 -9.79 -2.99
C MET A 53 15.40 -9.87 -3.20
N ASP A 54 16.15 -8.99 -2.54
CA ASP A 54 17.61 -9.05 -2.51
C ASP A 54 18.08 -10.37 -1.87
N PRO A 55 19.17 -10.98 -2.35
CA PRO A 55 19.70 -12.21 -1.76
C PRO A 55 19.98 -12.13 -0.25
N ARG A 56 20.37 -10.95 0.27
CA ARG A 56 20.63 -10.77 1.70
C ARG A 56 19.34 -10.81 2.52
N ASP A 57 18.28 -10.17 2.02
CA ASP A 57 16.97 -10.18 2.68
C ASP A 57 16.37 -11.59 2.64
N ALA A 58 16.54 -12.31 1.53
CA ALA A 58 16.13 -13.70 1.41
C ALA A 58 16.86 -14.60 2.43
N ASP A 59 18.15 -14.39 2.65
CA ASP A 59 18.93 -15.11 3.66
C ASP A 59 18.49 -14.81 5.10
N VAL A 60 18.16 -13.56 5.40
CA VAL A 60 17.61 -13.18 6.71
C VAL A 60 16.27 -13.86 6.95
N LEU A 61 15.36 -13.82 5.98
CA LEU A 61 14.05 -14.48 6.09
C LEU A 61 14.16 -15.99 6.19
N ARG A 62 15.12 -16.60 5.48
CA ARG A 62 15.39 -18.04 5.60
C ARG A 62 15.81 -18.42 7.01
N ARG A 63 16.77 -17.70 7.60
CA ARG A 63 17.23 -17.94 8.97
C ARG A 63 16.12 -17.74 9.99
N LEU A 64 15.33 -16.67 9.83
CA LEU A 64 14.14 -16.46 10.65
C LEU A 64 13.20 -17.66 10.53
N GLY A 65 12.94 -18.14 9.31
CA GLY A 65 12.11 -19.30 9.02
C GLY A 65 12.53 -20.57 9.77
N GLU A 66 13.83 -20.84 9.83
CA GLU A 66 14.39 -21.98 10.58
C GLU A 66 14.11 -21.85 12.08
N VAL A 67 14.39 -20.67 12.66
CA VAL A 67 14.12 -20.38 14.09
C VAL A 67 12.62 -20.48 14.40
N SER A 68 11.76 -20.00 13.49
CA SER A 68 10.31 -20.07 13.66
C SER A 68 9.82 -21.52 13.64
N LYS A 69 10.39 -22.36 12.77
CA LYS A 69 10.07 -23.79 12.67
C LYS A 69 10.47 -24.55 13.92
N GLU A 70 11.67 -24.29 14.45
CA GLU A 70 12.15 -24.86 15.72
C GLU A 70 11.23 -24.51 16.89
N ASN A 71 10.75 -23.26 16.93
CA ASN A 71 9.86 -22.76 17.98
C ASN A 71 8.37 -23.07 17.75
N GLN A 72 8.00 -23.77 16.68
CA GLN A 72 6.60 -23.98 16.26
C GLN A 72 5.77 -22.69 16.20
N THR A 73 6.40 -21.60 15.76
CA THR A 73 5.77 -20.29 15.58
C THR A 73 5.62 -19.95 14.10
N TYR A 74 4.92 -18.85 13.81
CA TYR A 74 4.74 -18.32 12.46
C TYR A 74 5.44 -16.96 12.32
N ILE A 75 6.11 -16.74 11.21
CA ILE A 75 6.59 -15.42 10.82
C ILE A 75 5.51 -14.72 10.01
N ARG A 76 5.26 -13.46 10.39
CA ARG A 76 4.44 -12.54 9.61
C ARG A 76 5.38 -11.60 8.88
N ILE A 77 5.27 -11.59 7.56
CA ILE A 77 5.96 -10.62 6.72
C ILE A 77 4.98 -9.48 6.48
N PHE A 78 5.40 -8.25 6.80
CA PHE A 78 4.61 -7.07 6.50
C PHE A 78 4.78 -6.72 5.02
N LEU A 79 3.67 -6.53 4.32
CA LEU A 79 3.67 -6.05 2.96
C LEU A 79 4.04 -4.56 2.93
N PRO A 80 4.71 -4.08 1.87
CA PRO A 80 4.94 -2.65 1.71
C PRO A 80 3.60 -1.90 1.60
N PRO A 81 3.53 -0.59 1.94
CA PRO A 81 2.26 0.12 2.06
C PRO A 81 1.35 0.05 0.83
N HIS A 82 1.90 0.10 -0.39
CA HIS A 82 1.13 0.03 -1.64
C HIS A 82 0.55 -1.38 -1.95
N LEU A 83 0.92 -2.40 -1.16
CA LEU A 83 0.36 -3.76 -1.20
C LEU A 83 -0.31 -4.18 0.11
N GLY A 84 -0.02 -3.51 1.22
CA GLY A 84 -0.53 -3.85 2.55
C GLY A 84 -1.75 -3.04 2.95
N ASP A 85 -1.88 -1.82 2.43
CA ASP A 85 -2.98 -0.91 2.72
C ASP A 85 -3.93 -0.84 1.50
N PRO A 86 -5.22 -1.16 1.67
CA PRO A 86 -6.15 -1.23 0.55
C PRO A 86 -6.44 0.14 -0.08
N HIS A 87 -6.35 1.23 0.67
CA HIS A 87 -6.56 2.58 0.16
C HIS A 87 -5.41 2.98 -0.78
N ARG A 88 -4.17 2.78 -0.32
CA ARG A 88 -2.96 3.01 -1.12
C ARG A 88 -2.89 2.09 -2.33
N LEU A 89 -3.26 0.82 -2.18
CA LEU A 89 -3.36 -0.12 -3.29
C LEU A 89 -4.32 0.40 -4.37
N LEU A 90 -5.53 0.81 -3.99
CA LEU A 90 -6.52 1.34 -4.92
C LEU A 90 -6.08 2.66 -5.55
N LYS A 91 -5.39 3.54 -4.80
CA LYS A 91 -4.82 4.78 -5.34
C LYS A 91 -3.71 4.48 -6.34
N CYS A 92 -2.79 3.56 -6.04
CA CYS A 92 -1.77 3.14 -7.01
C CYS A 92 -2.42 2.55 -8.28
N TYR A 93 -3.43 1.70 -8.13
CA TYR A 93 -4.11 1.15 -9.30
C TYR A 93 -4.87 2.21 -10.09
N SER A 94 -5.49 3.21 -9.45
CA SER A 94 -6.22 4.25 -10.16
C SER A 94 -5.31 5.15 -11.01
N LEU A 95 -4.07 5.39 -10.56
CA LEU A 95 -3.06 6.15 -11.31
C LEU A 95 -2.71 5.51 -12.66
N THR A 96 -2.90 4.19 -12.81
CA THR A 96 -2.69 3.51 -14.10
C THR A 96 -3.68 3.95 -15.20
N ALA A 97 -4.73 4.70 -14.84
CA ALA A 97 -5.62 5.36 -15.80
C ALA A 97 -4.97 6.53 -16.56
N TYR A 98 -3.82 7.04 -16.07
CA TYR A 98 -3.15 8.24 -16.57
C TYR A 98 -1.73 7.92 -17.05
N PRO A 99 -1.59 7.17 -18.16
CA PRO A 99 -0.30 6.86 -18.73
C PRO A 99 0.41 8.12 -19.25
N ILE A 100 1.72 8.23 -19.00
CA ILE A 100 2.55 9.23 -19.69
C ILE A 100 3.08 8.57 -20.95
N LEU A 101 2.89 9.22 -22.10
CA LEU A 101 3.37 8.72 -23.38
C LEU A 101 4.74 9.33 -23.72
N ASP A 102 5.60 8.53 -24.36
CA ASP A 102 6.86 8.98 -24.95
C ASP A 102 6.65 9.64 -26.32
N ASP A 103 7.74 10.15 -26.91
CA ASP A 103 7.70 10.81 -28.22
C ASP A 103 7.24 9.90 -29.38
N LYS A 104 7.19 8.58 -29.14
CA LYS A 104 6.74 7.56 -30.10
C LYS A 104 5.30 7.10 -29.84
N GLY A 105 4.63 7.67 -28.83
CA GLY A 105 3.28 7.29 -28.41
C GLY A 105 3.21 6.00 -27.58
N GLY A 106 4.35 5.44 -27.18
CA GLY A 106 4.41 4.31 -26.24
C GLY A 106 4.38 4.77 -24.79
N GLN A 107 4.15 3.86 -23.85
CA GLN A 107 4.25 4.18 -22.42
C GLN A 107 5.66 4.62 -22.06
N LEU A 108 5.80 5.79 -21.42
CA LEU A 108 7.07 6.28 -20.91
C LEU A 108 7.62 5.30 -19.86
N LYS A 109 8.87 4.88 -20.08
CA LYS A 109 9.63 4.06 -19.14
C LYS A 109 10.74 4.88 -18.50
N VAL A 110 10.88 4.79 -17.19
CA VAL A 110 11.90 5.46 -16.38
C VAL A 110 12.79 4.40 -15.75
N GLU A 111 14.10 4.61 -15.80
CA GLU A 111 15.05 3.74 -15.12
C GLU A 111 15.16 4.14 -13.65
N MET A 112 14.92 3.16 -12.76
CA MET A 112 15.02 3.31 -11.31
C MET A 112 15.69 2.05 -10.75
N ASP A 113 16.79 2.21 -10.01
CA ASP A 113 17.55 1.12 -9.41
C ASP A 113 17.91 -0.03 -10.37
N GLY A 114 18.21 0.30 -11.64
CA GLY A 114 18.53 -0.66 -12.69
C GLY A 114 17.32 -1.37 -13.32
N HIS A 115 16.10 -0.98 -12.94
CA HIS A 115 14.85 -1.48 -13.52
C HIS A 115 14.16 -0.41 -14.37
N HIS A 116 13.58 -0.83 -15.50
CA HIS A 116 12.76 0.05 -16.34
C HIS A 116 11.30 -0.08 -15.93
N LEU A 117 10.75 0.98 -15.34
CA LEU A 117 9.40 1.01 -14.81
C LEU A 117 8.52 2.00 -15.58
N GLU A 118 7.23 1.72 -15.65
CA GLU A 118 6.26 2.57 -16.34
C GLU A 118 5.92 3.80 -15.50
N ALA A 119 5.89 4.97 -16.14
CA ALA A 119 5.57 6.23 -15.49
C ALA A 119 4.12 6.65 -15.75
N PHE A 120 3.47 7.16 -14.72
CA PHE A 120 2.09 7.63 -14.72
C PHE A 120 2.04 9.07 -14.23
N ALA A 121 0.94 9.77 -14.50
CA ALA A 121 0.69 11.10 -13.97
C ALA A 121 -0.28 11.02 -12.78
N ASP A 122 0.02 11.75 -11.69
CA ASP A 122 -0.93 11.92 -10.59
C ASP A 122 -1.77 13.19 -10.78
N PRO A 123 -3.05 13.08 -11.18
CA PRO A 123 -3.89 14.26 -11.40
C PRO A 123 -4.19 15.03 -10.12
N ASP A 124 -4.01 14.41 -8.94
CA ASP A 124 -4.24 15.05 -7.65
C ASP A 124 -3.03 15.84 -7.14
N ASP A 125 -1.87 15.71 -7.81
CA ASP A 125 -0.59 16.31 -7.44
C ASP A 125 0.06 17.00 -8.65
N ASP A 126 -0.65 17.97 -9.23
CA ASP A 126 -0.18 18.79 -10.38
C ASP A 126 0.37 17.97 -11.58
N TYR A 127 -0.18 16.76 -11.81
CA TYR A 127 0.30 15.82 -12.82
C TYR A 127 1.76 15.39 -12.60
N SER A 128 2.18 15.27 -11.34
CA SER A 128 3.50 14.76 -10.98
C SER A 128 3.74 13.38 -11.57
N LYS A 129 5.01 13.11 -11.93
CA LYS A 129 5.40 11.83 -12.53
C LYS A 129 5.61 10.81 -11.44
N VAL A 130 4.84 9.74 -11.48
CA VAL A 130 4.86 8.68 -10.47
C VAL A 130 5.19 7.35 -11.10
N VAL A 131 5.94 6.54 -10.36
CA VAL A 131 6.26 5.17 -10.73
C VAL A 131 5.66 4.26 -9.68
N ILE A 132 5.01 3.18 -10.11
CA ILE A 132 4.33 2.24 -9.22
C ILE A 132 5.19 0.98 -9.09
N PRO A 133 5.82 0.73 -7.92
CA PRO A 133 6.52 -0.53 -7.68
C PRO A 133 5.54 -1.70 -7.75
N HIS A 134 6.03 -2.85 -8.25
CA HIS A 134 5.25 -4.08 -8.35
C HIS A 134 3.89 -3.92 -9.06
N ILE A 135 3.82 -3.12 -10.12
CA ILE A 135 2.56 -2.80 -10.83
C ILE A 135 1.69 -4.02 -11.15
N GLU A 136 2.28 -5.14 -11.59
CA GLU A 136 1.54 -6.38 -11.85
C GLU A 136 0.80 -6.92 -10.61
N LEU A 137 1.41 -6.79 -9.43
CA LEU A 137 0.83 -7.25 -8.17
C LEU A 137 -0.20 -6.26 -7.66
N VAL A 138 0.04 -4.95 -7.84
CA VAL A 138 -0.93 -3.90 -7.57
C VAL A 138 -2.21 -4.14 -8.38
N GLU A 139 -2.08 -4.33 -9.70
CA GLU A 139 -3.22 -4.61 -10.57
C GLU A 139 -3.97 -5.86 -10.14
N PHE A 140 -3.25 -6.96 -9.87
CA PHE A 140 -3.87 -8.22 -9.49
C PHE A 140 -4.68 -8.09 -8.18
N LEU A 141 -4.08 -7.49 -7.15
CA LEU A 141 -4.73 -7.34 -5.85
C LEU A 141 -5.88 -6.34 -5.91
N ALA A 142 -5.72 -5.23 -6.63
CA ALA A 142 -6.76 -4.22 -6.77
C ALA A 142 -7.97 -4.78 -7.54
N LYS A 143 -7.75 -5.48 -8.67
CA LYS A 143 -8.81 -6.17 -9.41
C LYS A 143 -9.52 -7.19 -8.52
N SER A 144 -8.78 -8.03 -7.79
CA SER A 144 -9.34 -9.02 -6.86
C SER A 144 -10.20 -8.39 -5.76
N LEU A 145 -9.77 -7.25 -5.22
CA LEU A 145 -10.51 -6.49 -4.21
C LEU A 145 -11.81 -5.91 -4.80
N LEU A 146 -11.71 -5.20 -5.92
CA LEU A 146 -12.85 -4.59 -6.61
C LEU A 146 -13.91 -5.63 -6.99
N GLU A 147 -13.48 -6.77 -7.55
CA GLU A 147 -14.37 -7.90 -7.86
C GLU A 147 -15.05 -8.46 -6.60
N THR A 148 -14.30 -8.61 -5.50
CA THR A 148 -14.85 -9.07 -4.22
C THR A 148 -15.90 -8.10 -3.67
N MET A 149 -15.69 -6.80 -3.86
CA MET A 149 -16.65 -5.75 -3.50
C MET A 149 -17.79 -5.57 -4.51
N LYS A 150 -17.77 -6.32 -5.62
CA LYS A 150 -18.69 -6.18 -6.75
C LYS A 150 -18.67 -4.76 -7.35
N TRP A 151 -17.49 -4.17 -7.41
CA TRP A 151 -17.21 -2.89 -8.03
C TRP A 151 -16.54 -3.09 -9.40
N GLU A 152 -16.54 -2.05 -10.23
CA GLU A 152 -15.87 -2.08 -11.53
C GLU A 152 -14.36 -2.30 -11.35
N ALA A 153 -13.82 -3.38 -11.92
CA ALA A 153 -12.41 -3.80 -11.76
C ALA A 153 -11.43 -3.05 -12.68
N THR A 154 -11.69 -1.78 -12.97
CA THR A 154 -10.84 -0.92 -13.82
C THR A 154 -10.10 0.13 -12.97
N PRO A 155 -9.03 0.76 -13.48
CA PRO A 155 -8.37 1.87 -12.80
C PRO A 155 -9.33 3.01 -12.43
N ARG A 156 -10.27 3.33 -13.33
CA ARG A 156 -11.33 4.32 -13.08
C ARG A 156 -12.33 3.85 -12.03
N GLY A 157 -12.67 2.56 -12.03
CA GLY A 157 -13.49 1.95 -10.99
C GLY A 157 -12.86 2.06 -9.60
N ALA A 158 -11.53 1.91 -9.50
CA ALA A 158 -10.80 2.13 -8.25
C ALA A 158 -10.87 3.58 -7.76
N ALA A 159 -10.68 4.56 -8.66
CA ALA A 159 -10.86 5.98 -8.33
C ALA A 159 -12.29 6.25 -7.81
N SER A 160 -13.29 5.77 -8.54
CA SER A 160 -14.70 5.95 -8.17
C SER A 160 -15.05 5.30 -6.83
N LEU A 161 -14.49 4.12 -6.53
CA LEU A 161 -14.67 3.49 -5.22
C LEU A 161 -14.06 4.39 -4.13
N LEU A 162 -12.81 4.83 -4.29
CA LEU A 162 -12.15 5.72 -3.32
C LEU A 162 -12.95 7.00 -3.08
N GLU A 163 -13.38 7.68 -4.14
CA GLU A 163 -14.26 8.85 -4.04
C GLU A 163 -15.54 8.55 -3.26
N SER A 164 -16.15 7.38 -3.50
CA SER A 164 -17.38 6.98 -2.79
C SER A 164 -17.13 6.72 -1.30
N LEU A 165 -15.97 6.16 -0.95
CA LEU A 165 -15.58 5.87 0.43
C LEU A 165 -15.28 7.14 1.22
N TYR A 166 -14.70 8.14 0.56
CA TYR A 166 -14.28 9.37 1.21
C TYR A 166 -15.27 10.53 1.10
N ARG A 167 -16.46 10.29 0.53
CA ARG A 167 -17.46 11.34 0.34
C ARG A 167 -17.88 11.93 1.69
N GLY A 168 -17.42 13.14 1.98
CA GLY A 168 -17.68 13.85 3.25
C GLY A 168 -16.70 13.52 4.39
N ALA A 169 -15.59 12.83 4.11
CA ALA A 169 -14.52 12.59 5.06
C ALA A 169 -13.42 13.66 4.94
N GLU A 170 -12.81 14.04 6.06
CA GLU A 170 -11.55 14.79 6.06
C GLU A 170 -10.41 13.79 5.83
N ILE A 171 -9.84 13.81 4.63
CA ILE A 171 -8.76 12.90 4.23
C ILE A 171 -7.44 13.59 4.56
N PRO A 172 -6.52 12.95 5.29
CA PRO A 172 -5.20 13.50 5.52
C PRO A 172 -4.39 13.66 4.21
N ASP A 173 -3.71 14.80 4.02
CA ASP A 173 -2.93 15.09 2.80
C ASP A 173 -1.93 14.00 2.42
N HIS A 174 -1.34 13.33 3.42
CA HIS A 174 -0.36 12.25 3.22
C HIS A 174 -0.94 10.97 2.56
N VAL A 175 -2.26 10.87 2.40
CA VAL A 175 -2.93 9.77 1.66
C VAL A 175 -2.89 10.04 0.16
N PHE A 176 -2.95 11.31 -0.25
CA PHE A 176 -2.84 11.74 -1.64
C PHE A 176 -1.40 12.02 -2.05
N GLN A 177 -0.52 12.30 -1.10
CA GLN A 177 0.91 12.34 -1.36
C GLN A 177 1.36 10.96 -1.82
N THR A 178 1.50 10.80 -3.12
CA THR A 178 2.32 9.74 -3.68
C THR A 178 3.73 9.98 -3.11
N PRO A 179 4.30 9.06 -2.30
CA PRO A 179 5.64 9.27 -1.77
C PRO A 179 6.58 9.46 -2.96
N ALA A 180 7.10 10.66 -3.13
CA ALA A 180 8.06 10.97 -4.18
C ALA A 180 9.31 10.14 -3.92
N VAL A 181 9.53 9.10 -4.72
CA VAL A 181 10.70 8.21 -4.54
C VAL A 181 11.94 8.76 -5.26
N ILE A 182 11.84 9.79 -6.10
CA ILE A 182 13.02 10.40 -6.71
C ILE A 182 12.83 11.90 -6.91
N GLU A 183 13.21 12.68 -5.91
CA GLU A 183 13.80 13.97 -6.20
C GLU A 183 15.31 13.74 -6.32
N ARG A 184 15.88 14.00 -7.49
CA ARG A 184 17.35 14.14 -7.56
C ARG A 184 17.71 15.26 -6.59
N LEU A 185 18.68 14.99 -5.72
CA LEU A 185 19.19 15.92 -4.69
C LEU A 185 19.54 17.32 -5.21
N GLU A 186 19.67 17.48 -6.52
CA GLU A 186 20.07 18.71 -7.19
C GLU A 186 18.92 19.74 -7.33
N ASP A 187 17.65 19.33 -7.19
CA ASP A 187 16.48 20.21 -7.45
C ASP A 187 15.57 20.50 -6.23
N TYR A 188 15.94 20.08 -5.01
CA TYR A 188 15.13 20.35 -3.81
C TYR A 188 15.12 21.85 -3.46
N LYS A 189 14.02 22.53 -3.75
CA LYS A 189 13.69 23.84 -3.17
C LYS A 189 12.91 23.63 -1.89
N ASP A 190 13.61 23.69 -0.76
CA ASP A 190 12.99 23.76 0.57
C ASP A 190 12.09 25.00 0.67
N GLY A 191 10.77 24.79 0.62
CA GLY A 191 9.74 25.82 0.76
C GLY A 191 9.62 26.40 2.18
N ASN A 192 10.38 25.89 3.16
CA ASN A 192 10.32 26.31 4.56
C ASN A 192 11.53 27.11 5.03
N LYS A 193 12.34 27.67 4.13
CA LYS A 193 13.34 28.68 4.52
C LYS A 193 12.67 30.00 4.89
N VAL A 194 12.46 30.20 6.19
CA VAL A 194 12.29 31.53 6.78
C VAL A 194 13.66 32.22 6.72
N TYR A 195 13.78 33.25 5.87
CA TYR A 195 14.93 34.14 5.89
C TYR A 195 14.74 35.12 7.06
N ASN A 196 15.68 35.10 8.01
CA ASN A 196 15.86 36.18 8.99
C ASN A 196 16.68 37.32 8.39
#